data_AF-A0A968ZQW9-F1
#
_entry.id   AF-A0A968ZQW9-F1
#
_cell.length_a   1.000
_cell.length_b   1.000
_cell.length_c   1.000
_cell.angle_alpha   90.00
_cell.angle_beta   90.00
_cell.angle_gamma   90.00
#
_symmetry.space_group_name_H-M   'P 1'
#
loop_
_entity.id
_entity.type
_entity.pdbx_description
1 polymer ?
#
loop_
_entity_poly.entity_id
_entity_poly.type
_entity_poly.pdbx_seq_one_letter_code
_entity_poly.pdbx_strand_id
1 'polypeptide(L)'
;MSQRFLVRARAAKRPLKRQLSWLEGLRVLAAVSILLYHAQLLFTDYAYTPQPDGWQRNWVAIKEASDSLGDNGFVQAMALPVWFGFQAVDVFVLMAGFVLVLSLRRRTQSSSAGEFIWRRLLRILWPFWTVTWLIYPILWTIGLVTDSYRPAPWDIFAGVTFPLLFDFNAQTLLNTNGSWWFIPLAISFALISPVLWYLIRRWGGTTLWLVSLLITVLYRYGAVYGFGGHLTYALVETPNDWLPFVSFLAKLSTFVVGMAMADAYCDRRGPLFWRPQRLVLVGLLLYTLGFIAQFYQLGWVVCDLLLPVGLVMGLVVVLRSLTRSPVVSAALRRLGAHSYSYFLIHGFVIDRTINLWVQGNLFRYWLSLPLMLVGTLALAMIADGIRPFIQRSVLHLWRDIDHLLALNPGTDLCRWMPVVGDRVSYQRSRDWIVLQVETLLDDGETYLCQISNGQQTLWANADRLRRLEAEKTTRTSAYASIKTVV
;
A
#
# COMPACT_ATOMS: atom_id res chain seq x y z
N MET A 1 -33.20 43.30 23.94
CA MET A 1 -32.27 42.86 25.01
C MET A 1 -32.41 41.34 25.20
N SER A 2 -31.76 40.54 24.35
CA SER A 2 -30.54 39.76 24.68
C SER A 2 -30.73 38.63 25.72
N GLN A 3 -31.56 37.63 25.40
CA GLN A 3 -31.40 36.26 25.93
C GLN A 3 -30.31 35.56 25.11
N ARG A 4 -29.06 35.70 25.58
CA ARG A 4 -27.89 35.03 25.01
C ARG A 4 -28.01 33.52 25.24
N PHE A 5 -28.20 32.81 24.13
CA PHE A 5 -27.58 31.52 23.78
C PHE A 5 -26.53 31.01 24.80
N LEU A 6 -27.01 30.32 25.83
CA LEU A 6 -26.22 29.36 26.59
C LEU A 6 -26.61 27.96 26.11
N VAL A 7 -26.40 27.73 24.81
CA VAL A 7 -26.25 26.36 24.29
C VAL A 7 -24.94 25.85 24.89
N ARG A 8 -25.05 25.25 26.07
CA ARG A 8 -24.04 24.33 26.59
C ARG A 8 -23.86 23.28 25.51
N ALA A 9 -22.84 23.47 24.68
CA ALA A 9 -22.18 22.40 23.98
C ALA A 9 -21.64 21.44 25.04
N ARG A 10 -22.52 20.58 25.57
CA ARG A 10 -22.12 19.27 26.03
C ARG A 10 -21.52 18.65 24.79
N ALA A 11 -20.21 18.77 24.65
CA ALA A 11 -19.42 17.93 23.80
C ALA A 11 -19.85 16.53 24.18
N ALA A 12 -20.78 15.96 23.40
CA ALA A 12 -21.12 14.57 23.48
C ALA A 12 -19.77 13.90 23.31
N LYS A 13 -19.22 13.39 24.43
CA LYS A 13 -18.01 12.60 24.44
C LYS A 13 -18.34 11.48 23.47
N ARG A 14 -17.95 11.66 22.20
CA ARG A 14 -18.15 10.67 21.15
C ARG A 14 -17.68 9.38 21.79
N PRO A 15 -18.52 8.36 21.93
CA PRO A 15 -18.17 7.15 22.66
C PRO A 15 -16.81 6.73 22.10
N LEU A 16 -15.78 6.84 22.95
CA LEU A 16 -14.37 6.64 22.59
C LEU A 16 -14.39 5.40 21.73
N LYS A 17 -14.11 5.58 20.42
CA LYS A 17 -14.16 4.49 19.43
C LYS A 17 -13.45 3.34 20.10
N ARG A 18 -14.19 2.31 20.50
CA ARG A 18 -13.64 1.20 21.29
C ARG A 18 -12.85 0.36 20.29
N GLN A 19 -11.70 0.91 19.91
CA GLN A 19 -10.71 0.26 19.08
C GLN A 19 -10.35 -1.00 19.84
N LEU A 20 -10.47 -2.13 19.16
CA LEU A 20 -10.29 -3.44 19.75
C LEU A 20 -8.81 -3.56 20.09
N SER A 21 -8.44 -3.29 21.33
CA SER A 21 -7.03 -3.27 21.77
C SER A 21 -6.34 -4.61 21.57
N TRP A 22 -7.09 -5.71 21.65
CA TRP A 22 -6.58 -7.05 21.31
C TRP A 22 -6.20 -7.17 19.82
N LEU A 23 -6.88 -6.46 18.92
CA LEU A 23 -6.55 -6.46 17.50
C LEU A 23 -5.25 -5.69 17.23
N GLU A 24 -5.04 -4.59 17.94
CA GLU A 24 -3.75 -3.87 17.90
C GLU A 24 -2.63 -4.72 18.51
N GLY A 25 -2.92 -5.49 19.56
CA GLY A 25 -1.99 -6.48 20.11
C GLY A 25 -1.56 -7.54 19.10
N LEU A 26 -2.50 -8.10 18.31
CA LEU A 26 -2.17 -9.05 17.26
C LEU A 26 -1.23 -8.45 16.21
N ARG A 27 -1.42 -7.17 15.82
CA ARG A 27 -0.53 -6.48 14.89
C ARG A 27 0.87 -6.28 15.45
N VAL A 28 0.99 -5.92 16.72
CA VAL A 28 2.29 -5.76 17.39
C VAL A 28 3.01 -7.10 17.45
N LEU A 29 2.33 -8.16 17.90
CA LEU A 29 2.92 -9.50 17.96
C LEU A 29 3.34 -9.99 16.58
N ALA A 30 2.51 -9.78 15.56
CA ALA A 30 2.85 -10.17 14.19
C ALA A 30 4.08 -9.41 13.68
N ALA A 31 4.13 -8.08 13.85
CA ALA A 31 5.26 -7.26 13.45
C ALA A 31 6.57 -7.68 14.12
N VAL A 32 6.53 -7.92 15.44
CA VAL A 32 7.69 -8.37 16.23
C VAL A 32 8.15 -9.76 15.80
N SER A 33 7.20 -10.69 15.59
CA SER A 33 7.53 -12.06 15.16
C SER A 33 8.22 -12.07 13.79
N ILE A 34 7.79 -11.22 12.87
CA ILE A 34 8.42 -11.07 11.55
C ILE A 34 9.83 -10.50 11.67
N LEU A 35 10.06 -9.52 12.56
CA LEU A 35 11.41 -8.99 12.79
C LEU A 35 12.33 -10.08 13.33
N LEU A 36 11.91 -10.78 14.39
CA LEU A 36 12.72 -11.83 15.00
C LEU A 36 13.04 -12.93 13.99
N TYR A 37 12.06 -13.33 13.17
CA TYR A 37 12.24 -14.32 12.12
C TYR A 37 13.29 -13.91 11.09
N HIS A 38 13.20 -12.70 10.53
CA HIS A 38 14.20 -12.23 9.56
C HIS A 38 15.57 -12.02 10.20
N ALA A 39 15.63 -11.58 11.45
CA ALA A 39 16.90 -11.46 12.18
C ALA A 39 17.57 -12.82 12.37
N GLN A 40 16.81 -13.86 12.71
CA GLN A 40 17.34 -15.22 12.86
C GLN A 40 17.74 -15.81 11.51
N LEU A 41 16.92 -15.66 10.45
CA LEU A 41 17.27 -16.09 9.10
C LEU A 41 18.58 -15.46 8.64
N LEU A 42 18.71 -14.13 8.71
CA LEU A 42 19.90 -13.46 8.21
C LEU A 42 21.14 -13.75 9.06
N PHE A 43 20.99 -13.92 10.38
CA PHE A 43 22.13 -14.28 11.24
C PHE A 43 22.65 -15.71 10.98
N THR A 44 21.76 -16.62 10.59
CA THR A 44 22.08 -18.03 10.32
C THR A 44 22.27 -18.31 8.83
N ASP A 45 22.44 -17.28 8.00
CA ASP A 45 22.58 -17.42 6.55
C ASP A 45 21.47 -18.29 5.91
N TYR A 46 20.24 -18.10 6.39
CA TYR A 46 19.05 -18.83 5.96
C TYR A 46 19.14 -20.36 6.18
N ALA A 47 19.85 -20.80 7.22
CA ALA A 47 20.08 -22.22 7.55
C ALA A 47 18.82 -23.09 7.60
N TYR A 48 17.65 -22.52 7.89
CA TYR A 48 16.41 -23.27 7.91
C TYR A 48 15.21 -22.50 7.33
N THR A 49 14.51 -23.19 6.43
CA THR A 49 13.15 -22.87 5.98
C THR A 49 12.36 -24.18 5.93
N PRO A 50 11.05 -24.18 6.28
CA PRO A 50 10.26 -25.42 6.26
C PRO A 50 10.23 -26.04 4.86
N GLN A 51 10.61 -27.33 4.78
CA GLN A 51 10.61 -28.13 3.55
C GLN A 51 9.49 -29.17 3.57
N PRO A 52 8.96 -29.61 2.42
CA PRO A 52 7.84 -30.56 2.35
C PRO A 52 8.31 -32.03 2.49
N ASP A 53 9.47 -32.26 3.13
CA ASP A 53 10.17 -33.55 3.19
C ASP A 53 9.82 -34.40 4.43
N GLY A 54 8.78 -34.00 5.15
CA GLY A 54 8.30 -34.65 6.37
C GLY A 54 8.84 -34.02 7.66
N TRP A 55 8.10 -34.25 8.74
CA TRP A 55 8.37 -33.70 10.08
C TRP A 55 9.78 -34.03 10.59
N GLN A 56 10.23 -35.28 10.43
CA GLN A 56 11.51 -35.74 11.01
C GLN A 56 12.71 -35.00 10.42
N ARG A 57 12.75 -34.82 9.09
CA ARG A 57 13.85 -34.11 8.41
C ARG A 57 13.87 -32.64 8.78
N ASN A 58 12.70 -31.99 8.82
CA ASN A 58 12.60 -30.61 9.26
C ASN A 58 13.06 -30.44 10.72
N TRP A 59 12.72 -31.39 11.60
CA TRP A 59 13.18 -31.35 12.98
C TRP A 59 14.70 -31.43 13.11
N VAL A 60 15.35 -32.30 12.32
CA VAL A 60 16.81 -32.37 12.23
C VAL A 60 17.40 -31.06 11.72
N ALA A 61 16.87 -30.51 10.62
CA ALA A 61 17.33 -29.24 10.07
C ALA A 61 17.15 -28.06 11.04
N ILE A 62 16.03 -27.99 11.78
CA ILE A 62 15.81 -26.98 12.82
C ILE A 62 16.86 -27.13 13.92
N LYS A 63 17.16 -28.36 14.34
CA LYS A 63 18.16 -28.61 15.37
C LYS A 63 19.53 -28.15 14.91
N GLU A 64 19.97 -28.57 13.72
CA GLU A 64 21.24 -28.16 13.11
C GLU A 64 21.34 -26.63 12.98
N ALA A 65 20.28 -25.98 12.51
CA ALA A 65 20.22 -24.52 12.41
C ALA A 65 20.16 -23.82 13.78
N SER A 66 19.67 -24.49 14.83
CA SER A 66 19.62 -23.93 16.18
C SER A 66 20.94 -24.12 16.93
N ASP A 67 21.76 -25.10 16.55
CA ASP A 67 23.08 -25.32 17.14
C ASP A 67 24.00 -24.11 16.86
N SER A 68 23.82 -23.41 15.72
CA SER A 68 24.55 -22.16 15.43
C SER A 68 24.13 -20.98 16.32
N LEU A 69 23.02 -21.10 17.06
CA LEU A 69 22.53 -20.09 18.01
C LEU A 69 23.04 -20.33 19.45
N GLY A 70 23.87 -21.35 19.64
CA GLY A 70 24.53 -21.70 20.89
C GLY A 70 23.93 -22.91 21.61
N ASP A 71 24.71 -23.47 22.53
CA ASP A 71 24.41 -24.74 23.22
C ASP A 71 23.46 -24.60 24.43
N ASN A 72 23.03 -23.38 24.75
CA ASN A 72 22.16 -23.15 25.90
C ASN A 72 20.72 -23.59 25.56
N GLY A 73 20.23 -24.63 26.23
CA GLY A 73 18.88 -25.16 26.01
C GLY A 73 17.75 -24.12 26.15
N PHE A 74 17.92 -23.09 27.00
CA PHE A 74 16.95 -21.99 27.09
C PHE A 74 16.95 -21.14 25.80
N VAL A 75 18.12 -20.86 25.24
CA VAL A 75 18.28 -20.12 23.98
C VAL A 75 17.64 -20.89 22.83
N GLN A 76 17.91 -22.19 22.73
CA GLN A 76 17.32 -23.06 21.71
C GLN A 76 15.79 -23.10 21.83
N ALA A 77 15.25 -23.21 23.05
CA ALA A 77 13.81 -23.18 23.29
C ALA A 77 13.17 -21.85 22.87
N MET A 78 13.86 -20.72 23.08
CA MET A 78 13.38 -19.39 22.68
C MET A 78 13.52 -19.13 21.17
N ALA A 79 14.51 -19.72 20.50
CA ALA A 79 14.73 -19.61 19.06
C ALA A 79 13.74 -20.46 18.23
N LEU A 80 13.26 -21.56 18.79
CA LEU A 80 12.33 -22.47 18.10
C LEU A 80 11.08 -21.78 17.53
N PRO A 81 10.29 -21.00 18.29
CA PRO A 81 9.13 -20.31 17.73
C PRO A 81 9.49 -19.24 16.68
N VAL A 82 10.73 -18.71 16.72
CA VAL A 82 11.18 -17.66 15.81
C VAL A 82 11.30 -18.19 14.37
N TRP A 83 11.70 -19.45 14.18
CA TRP A 83 11.75 -20.11 12.86
C TRP A 83 10.41 -20.11 12.10
N PHE A 84 9.30 -19.95 12.83
CA PHE A 84 7.95 -19.96 12.29
C PHE A 84 7.34 -18.55 12.20
N GLY A 85 8.12 -17.50 12.39
CA GLY A 85 7.60 -16.12 12.35
C GLY A 85 7.08 -15.69 10.98
N PHE A 86 7.40 -16.40 9.88
CA PHE A 86 6.76 -16.16 8.57
C PHE A 86 5.22 -16.28 8.63
N GLN A 87 4.68 -17.13 9.53
CA GLN A 87 3.24 -17.33 9.73
C GLN A 87 2.53 -16.05 10.19
N ALA A 88 3.26 -15.10 10.80
CA ALA A 88 2.72 -13.82 11.22
C ALA A 88 2.30 -12.91 10.05
N VAL A 89 2.86 -13.13 8.85
CA VAL A 89 2.39 -12.45 7.63
C VAL A 89 0.92 -12.82 7.34
N ASP A 90 0.56 -14.09 7.51
CA ASP A 90 -0.81 -14.56 7.28
C ASP A 90 -1.79 -14.02 8.33
N VAL A 91 -1.30 -13.78 9.56
CA VAL A 91 -2.05 -13.05 10.58
C VAL A 91 -2.34 -11.62 10.12
N PHE A 92 -1.39 -10.92 9.48
CA PHE A 92 -1.65 -9.61 8.87
C PHE A 92 -2.71 -9.66 7.78
N VAL A 93 -2.66 -10.66 6.89
CA VAL A 93 -3.67 -10.85 5.83
C VAL A 93 -5.07 -11.07 6.42
N LEU A 94 -5.19 -11.98 7.39
CA LEU A 94 -6.45 -12.26 8.08
C LEU A 94 -6.99 -11.00 8.77
N MET A 95 -6.13 -10.28 9.51
CA MET A 95 -6.51 -9.02 10.14
C MET A 95 -6.90 -7.93 9.14
N ALA A 96 -6.26 -7.88 7.97
CA ALA A 96 -6.58 -6.91 6.93
C ALA A 96 -8.03 -7.10 6.44
N GLY A 97 -8.46 -8.34 6.19
CA GLY A 97 -9.84 -8.68 5.84
C GLY A 97 -10.83 -8.36 6.96
N PHE A 98 -10.47 -8.67 8.21
CA PHE A 98 -11.29 -8.37 9.38
C PHE A 98 -11.54 -6.86 9.55
N VAL A 99 -10.47 -6.06 9.48
CA VAL A 99 -10.54 -4.60 9.63
C VAL A 99 -11.28 -3.94 8.46
N LEU A 100 -11.17 -4.50 7.27
CA LEU A 100 -11.85 -4.03 6.06
C LEU A 100 -13.37 -4.05 6.27
N VAL A 101 -13.94 -5.19 6.67
CA VAL A 101 -15.39 -5.32 6.91
C VAL A 101 -15.85 -4.39 8.03
N LEU A 102 -15.09 -4.28 9.12
CA LEU A 102 -15.40 -3.31 10.18
C LEU A 102 -15.40 -1.86 9.68
N SER A 103 -14.53 -1.53 8.71
CA SER A 103 -14.49 -0.20 8.09
C SER A 103 -15.67 0.03 7.15
N LEU A 104 -16.09 -0.99 6.39
CA LEU A 104 -17.19 -0.94 5.45
C LEU A 104 -18.55 -0.85 6.15
N ARG A 105 -18.78 -1.70 7.18
CA ARG A 105 -20.00 -1.68 8.01
C ARG A 105 -20.24 -0.33 8.70
N ARG A 106 -19.19 0.45 8.96
CA ARG A 106 -19.30 1.80 9.54
C ARG A 106 -19.66 2.90 8.52
N ARG A 107 -19.56 2.62 7.22
CA ARG A 107 -19.70 3.59 6.13
C ARG A 107 -20.93 3.36 5.25
N THR A 108 -21.90 2.59 5.72
CA THR A 108 -23.06 2.07 4.97
C THR A 108 -24.00 3.11 4.35
N GLN A 109 -23.67 4.42 4.31
CA GLN A 109 -24.58 5.45 3.83
C GLN A 109 -24.05 6.51 2.85
N SER A 110 -22.78 6.58 2.42
CA SER A 110 -22.44 7.68 1.46
C SER A 110 -21.18 7.61 0.59
N SER A 111 -20.28 6.63 0.70
CA SER A 111 -19.06 6.63 -0.13
C SER A 111 -19.23 5.77 -1.39
N SER A 112 -18.93 6.34 -2.56
CA SER A 112 -18.77 5.57 -3.79
C SER A 112 -17.64 4.53 -3.64
N ALA A 113 -17.71 3.42 -4.38
CA ALA A 113 -16.69 2.38 -4.35
C ALA A 113 -15.30 2.94 -4.67
N GLY A 114 -15.21 3.85 -5.65
CA GLY A 114 -13.96 4.53 -6.02
C GLY A 114 -13.37 5.35 -4.87
N GLU A 115 -14.18 6.12 -4.15
CA GLU A 115 -13.71 6.90 -3.00
C GLU A 115 -13.21 5.98 -1.86
N PHE A 116 -13.88 4.84 -1.67
CA PHE A 116 -13.42 3.85 -0.69
C PHE A 116 -12.05 3.27 -1.05
N ILE A 117 -11.89 2.81 -2.30
CA ILE A 117 -10.62 2.27 -2.82
C ILE A 117 -9.52 3.31 -2.67
N TRP A 118 -9.74 4.52 -3.18
CA TRP A 118 -8.76 5.61 -3.16
C TRP A 118 -8.27 5.92 -1.74
N ARG A 119 -9.19 6.11 -0.79
CA ARG A 119 -8.84 6.36 0.62
C ARG A 119 -8.07 5.20 1.25
N ARG A 120 -8.32 3.95 0.81
CA ARG A 120 -7.62 2.76 1.30
C ARG A 120 -6.22 2.68 0.70
N LEU A 121 -6.08 2.90 -0.60
CA LEU A 121 -4.79 2.95 -1.30
C LEU A 121 -3.89 4.02 -0.68
N LEU A 122 -4.39 5.24 -0.49
CA LEU A 122 -3.63 6.30 0.16
C LEU A 122 -3.19 5.94 1.59
N ARG A 123 -4.00 5.19 2.35
CA ARG A 123 -3.60 4.73 3.70
C ARG A 123 -2.44 3.72 3.66
N ILE A 124 -2.33 2.94 2.58
CA ILE A 124 -1.26 1.95 2.36
C ILE A 124 -0.02 2.64 1.81
N LEU A 125 -0.19 3.49 0.78
CA LEU A 125 0.88 4.11 0.02
C LEU A 125 1.57 5.25 0.76
N TRP A 126 0.84 6.06 1.54
CA TRP A 126 1.49 7.19 2.23
C TRP A 126 2.54 6.79 3.26
N PRO A 127 2.28 5.84 4.19
CA PRO A 127 3.33 5.38 5.08
C PRO A 127 4.45 4.68 4.33
N PHE A 128 4.13 3.94 3.25
CA PHE A 128 5.13 3.31 2.38
C PHE A 128 6.10 4.34 1.78
N TRP A 129 5.60 5.35 1.07
CA TRP A 129 6.45 6.39 0.47
C TRP A 129 7.19 7.21 1.50
N THR A 130 6.57 7.48 2.65
CA THR A 130 7.24 8.16 3.77
C THR A 130 8.46 7.37 4.23
N VAL A 131 8.29 6.07 4.50
CA VAL A 131 9.40 5.21 4.91
C VAL A 131 10.45 5.14 3.81
N THR A 132 10.03 4.99 2.56
CA THR A 132 10.91 4.86 1.40
C THR A 132 11.80 6.11 1.22
N TRP A 133 11.20 7.30 1.23
CA TRP A 133 11.94 8.56 1.10
C TRP A 133 12.85 8.89 2.27
N LEU A 134 12.52 8.41 3.48
CA LEU A 134 13.39 8.58 4.64
C LEU A 134 14.54 7.57 4.63
N ILE A 135 14.28 6.31 4.26
CA ILE A 135 15.28 5.24 4.32
C ILE A 135 16.34 5.41 3.23
N TYR A 136 16.00 5.76 1.99
CA TYR A 136 16.98 5.77 0.91
C TYR A 136 18.17 6.71 1.11
N PRO A 137 18.00 7.99 1.52
CA PRO A 137 19.12 8.86 1.84
C PRO A 137 19.98 8.31 2.99
N ILE A 138 19.35 7.69 4.00
CA ILE A 138 20.03 7.08 5.15
C ILE A 138 20.85 5.86 4.69
N LEU A 139 20.25 4.98 3.87
CA LEU A 139 20.91 3.83 3.26
C LEU A 139 22.14 4.25 2.47
N TRP A 140 21.97 5.25 1.61
CA TRP A 140 23.05 5.77 0.78
C TRP A 140 24.19 6.36 1.65
N THR A 141 23.83 7.15 2.67
CA THR A 141 24.80 7.74 3.61
C THR A 141 25.55 6.66 4.41
N ILE A 142 24.86 5.66 4.94
CA ILE A 142 25.49 4.54 5.64
C ILE A 142 26.42 3.78 4.69
N GLY A 143 25.96 3.47 3.47
CA GLY A 143 26.77 2.80 2.45
C GLY A 143 28.03 3.58 2.08
N LEU A 144 27.95 4.92 2.05
CA LEU A 144 29.11 5.79 1.84
C LEU A 144 30.10 5.75 3.03
N VAL A 145 29.59 5.86 4.26
CA VAL A 145 30.41 5.94 5.48
C VAL A 145 31.03 4.60 5.86
N THR A 146 30.35 3.49 5.58
CA THR A 146 30.77 2.14 5.99
C THR A 146 31.35 1.31 4.86
N ASP A 147 31.47 1.90 3.67
CA ASP A 147 31.82 1.22 2.42
C ASP A 147 31.03 -0.08 2.18
N SER A 148 29.75 -0.05 2.56
CA SER A 148 28.81 -1.16 2.38
C SER A 148 27.90 -0.93 1.17
N TYR A 149 26.96 -1.85 0.92
CA TYR A 149 26.01 -1.76 -0.19
C TYR A 149 25.37 -0.36 -0.30
N ARG A 150 25.40 0.17 -1.53
CA ARG A 150 24.78 1.45 -1.91
C ARG A 150 23.72 1.14 -2.97
N PRO A 151 22.44 1.46 -2.73
CA PRO A 151 21.41 1.20 -3.74
C PRO A 151 21.69 2.05 -4.98
N ALA A 152 21.67 1.42 -6.16
CA ALA A 152 21.83 2.14 -7.41
C ALA A 152 20.63 3.11 -7.60
N PRO A 153 20.79 4.21 -8.34
CA PRO A 153 19.66 5.12 -8.62
C PRO A 153 18.45 4.40 -9.21
N TRP A 154 18.67 3.35 -10.00
CA TRP A 154 17.62 2.52 -10.56
C TRP A 154 16.90 1.66 -9.50
N ASP A 155 17.63 1.09 -8.53
CA ASP A 155 17.03 0.35 -7.41
C ASP A 155 16.15 1.27 -6.55
N ILE A 156 16.62 2.50 -6.33
CA ILE A 156 15.86 3.54 -5.61
C ILE A 156 14.57 3.86 -6.36
N PHE A 157 14.66 4.17 -7.66
CA PHE A 157 13.51 4.47 -8.50
C PHE A 157 12.52 3.31 -8.52
N ALA A 158 13.01 2.09 -8.75
CA ALA A 158 12.21 0.88 -8.75
C ALA A 158 11.50 0.69 -7.41
N GLY A 159 12.18 0.79 -6.27
CA GLY A 159 11.51 0.62 -4.98
C GLY A 159 10.51 1.75 -4.64
N VAL A 160 10.75 3.02 -5.02
CA VAL A 160 9.77 4.11 -4.83
C VAL A 160 8.50 3.88 -5.67
N THR A 161 8.67 3.37 -6.90
CA THR A 161 7.58 3.18 -7.88
C THR A 161 6.97 1.77 -7.84
N PHE A 162 7.59 0.85 -7.11
CA PHE A 162 7.24 -0.58 -7.06
C PHE A 162 5.77 -0.89 -6.79
N PRO A 163 5.06 -0.22 -5.87
CA PRO A 163 3.64 -0.51 -5.63
C PRO A 163 2.75 -0.34 -6.88
N LEU A 164 3.26 0.36 -7.91
CA LEU A 164 2.55 0.70 -9.15
C LEU A 164 3.01 -0.14 -10.35
N LEU A 165 4.19 -0.79 -10.27
CA LEU A 165 4.87 -1.44 -11.40
C LEU A 165 5.19 -2.91 -11.10
N PHE A 166 4.24 -3.65 -10.53
CA PHE A 166 4.36 -4.99 -9.92
C PHE A 166 5.09 -6.09 -10.74
N ASP A 167 5.52 -5.81 -11.96
CA ASP A 167 5.88 -6.80 -12.98
C ASP A 167 7.36 -6.82 -13.41
N PHE A 168 8.22 -5.87 -13.01
CA PHE A 168 9.45 -5.67 -13.81
C PHE A 168 10.74 -6.35 -13.35
N ASN A 169 10.99 -6.60 -12.05
CA ASN A 169 12.12 -7.43 -11.60
C ASN A 169 12.06 -7.60 -10.07
N ALA A 170 11.72 -8.79 -9.57
CA ALA A 170 11.66 -9.05 -8.13
C ALA A 170 13.02 -8.83 -7.45
N GLN A 171 14.14 -9.09 -8.14
CA GLN A 171 15.50 -8.88 -7.61
C GLN A 171 15.72 -7.44 -7.18
N THR A 172 15.24 -6.46 -7.97
CA THR A 172 15.44 -5.04 -7.68
C THR A 172 14.77 -4.63 -6.37
N LEU A 173 13.62 -5.22 -6.04
CA LEU A 173 12.94 -5.00 -4.76
C LEU A 173 13.69 -5.65 -3.60
N LEU A 174 14.07 -6.92 -3.78
CA LEU A 174 14.70 -7.75 -2.76
C LEU A 174 16.03 -7.16 -2.30
N ASN A 175 16.77 -6.55 -3.22
CA ASN A 175 18.03 -5.86 -2.93
C ASN A 175 17.87 -4.68 -1.96
N THR A 176 16.68 -4.06 -1.90
CA THR A 176 16.42 -2.96 -0.97
C THR A 176 15.79 -3.46 0.34
N ASN A 177 14.61 -4.07 0.23
CA ASN A 177 13.86 -4.55 1.39
C ASN A 177 12.86 -5.61 0.94
N GLY A 178 13.23 -6.87 1.13
CA GLY A 178 12.40 -8.00 0.70
C GLY A 178 10.96 -7.91 1.22
N SER A 179 10.73 -7.45 2.45
CA SER A 179 9.40 -7.38 3.07
C SER A 179 8.41 -6.44 2.37
N TRP A 180 8.86 -5.59 1.43
CA TRP A 180 7.98 -4.71 0.66
C TRP A 180 7.12 -5.46 -0.37
N TRP A 181 7.37 -6.75 -0.62
CA TRP A 181 6.51 -7.61 -1.46
C TRP A 181 5.05 -7.62 -0.97
N PHE A 182 4.81 -7.38 0.32
CA PHE A 182 3.48 -7.31 0.91
C PHE A 182 2.64 -6.12 0.42
N ILE A 183 3.27 -5.05 -0.10
CA ILE A 183 2.57 -3.82 -0.47
C ILE A 183 1.64 -4.04 -1.67
N PRO A 184 2.10 -4.61 -2.80
CA PRO A 184 1.21 -4.99 -3.88
C PRO A 184 0.12 -6.00 -3.48
N LEU A 185 0.41 -6.91 -2.56
CA LEU A 185 -0.61 -7.81 -2.00
C LEU A 185 -1.71 -7.02 -1.29
N ALA A 186 -1.33 -6.05 -0.45
CA ALA A 186 -2.27 -5.18 0.24
C ALA A 186 -3.08 -4.29 -0.71
N ILE A 187 -2.46 -3.81 -1.80
CA ILE A 187 -3.13 -3.06 -2.88
C ILE A 187 -4.12 -3.94 -3.61
N SER A 188 -3.73 -5.16 -3.99
CA SER A 188 -4.60 -6.13 -4.65
C SER A 188 -5.86 -6.39 -3.82
N PHE A 189 -5.71 -6.62 -2.51
CA PHE A 189 -6.85 -6.77 -1.60
C PHE A 189 -7.70 -5.50 -1.47
N ALA A 190 -7.10 -4.31 -1.51
CA ALA A 190 -7.84 -3.06 -1.51
C ALA A 190 -8.67 -2.90 -2.78
N LEU A 191 -8.12 -3.25 -3.95
CA LEU A 191 -8.80 -3.16 -5.25
C LEU A 191 -9.96 -4.17 -5.37
N ILE A 192 -9.76 -5.43 -4.96
CA ILE A 192 -10.82 -6.46 -5.05
C ILE A 192 -11.89 -6.32 -3.95
N SER A 193 -11.60 -5.56 -2.89
CA SER A 193 -12.49 -5.44 -1.72
C SER A 193 -13.95 -5.03 -2.00
N PRO A 194 -14.29 -4.16 -2.96
CA PRO A 194 -15.69 -3.83 -3.25
C PRO A 194 -16.45 -5.04 -3.81
N VAL A 195 -15.80 -5.85 -4.65
CA VAL A 195 -16.38 -7.07 -5.20
C VAL A 195 -16.60 -8.09 -4.09
N LEU A 196 -15.58 -8.34 -3.26
CA LEU A 196 -15.71 -9.25 -2.11
C LEU A 196 -16.78 -8.79 -1.13
N TRP A 197 -16.91 -7.47 -0.93
CA TRP A 197 -17.98 -6.90 -0.11
C TRP A 197 -19.36 -7.07 -0.74
N TYR A 198 -19.51 -6.88 -2.04
CA TYR A 198 -20.77 -7.17 -2.72
C TYR A 198 -21.14 -8.65 -2.56
N LEU A 199 -20.18 -9.56 -2.77
CA LEU A 199 -20.39 -11.00 -2.66
C LEU A 199 -20.70 -11.44 -1.22
N ILE A 200 -20.06 -10.87 -0.20
CA ILE A 200 -20.38 -11.23 1.19
C ILE A 200 -21.81 -10.82 1.56
N ARG A 201 -22.32 -9.73 1.00
CA ARG A 201 -23.70 -9.27 1.18
C ARG A 201 -24.70 -10.10 0.40
N ARG A 202 -24.32 -10.60 -0.79
CA ARG A 202 -25.18 -11.40 -1.66
C ARG A 202 -25.24 -12.88 -1.27
N TRP A 203 -24.10 -13.49 -0.99
CA TRP A 203 -23.98 -14.95 -0.75
C TRP A 203 -23.83 -15.31 0.73
N GLY A 204 -23.51 -14.34 1.58
CA GLY A 204 -23.14 -14.57 2.98
C GLY A 204 -21.67 -14.91 3.15
N GLY A 205 -21.17 -14.74 4.38
CA GLY A 205 -19.77 -15.00 4.74
C GLY A 205 -19.31 -16.44 4.51
N THR A 206 -20.16 -17.43 4.82
CA THR A 206 -19.82 -18.85 4.68
C THR A 206 -19.63 -19.26 3.23
N THR A 207 -20.57 -18.89 2.35
CA THR A 207 -20.50 -19.23 0.92
C THR A 207 -19.30 -18.56 0.25
N LEU A 208 -19.06 -17.28 0.54
CA LEU A 208 -17.90 -16.57 0.02
C LEU A 208 -16.58 -17.23 0.48
N TRP A 209 -16.52 -17.67 1.75
CA TRP A 209 -15.36 -18.40 2.28
C TRP A 209 -15.16 -19.75 1.58
N LEU A 210 -16.21 -20.54 1.33
CA LEU A 210 -16.08 -21.82 0.64
C LEU A 210 -15.60 -21.64 -0.81
N VAL A 211 -16.14 -20.64 -1.52
CA VAL A 211 -15.72 -20.32 -2.88
C VAL A 211 -14.27 -19.84 -2.91
N SER A 212 -13.88 -18.94 -2.00
CA SER A 212 -12.49 -18.47 -1.92
C SER A 212 -11.52 -19.57 -1.50
N LEU A 213 -11.94 -20.49 -0.62
CA LEU A 213 -11.18 -21.68 -0.25
C LEU A 213 -10.93 -22.56 -1.47
N LEU A 214 -11.97 -22.85 -2.27
CA LEU A 214 -11.82 -23.65 -3.48
C LEU A 214 -10.84 -22.98 -4.46
N ILE A 215 -10.98 -21.67 -4.70
CA ILE A 215 -10.08 -20.91 -5.57
C ILE A 215 -8.63 -20.99 -5.06
N THR A 216 -8.40 -20.71 -3.77
CA THR A 216 -7.05 -20.75 -3.18
C THR A 216 -6.45 -22.16 -3.21
N VAL A 217 -7.25 -23.21 -2.95
CA VAL A 217 -6.77 -24.60 -2.99
C VAL A 217 -6.40 -25.01 -4.41
N LEU A 218 -7.25 -24.74 -5.41
CA LEU A 218 -6.95 -25.05 -6.81
C LEU A 218 -5.71 -24.29 -7.29
N TYR A 219 -5.62 -23.01 -6.94
CA TYR A 219 -4.48 -22.17 -7.25
C TYR A 219 -3.18 -22.72 -6.63
N ARG A 220 -3.20 -23.05 -5.34
CA ARG A 220 -2.03 -23.60 -4.64
C ARG A 220 -1.66 -24.99 -5.12
N TYR A 221 -2.65 -25.82 -5.44
CA TYR A 221 -2.41 -27.11 -6.04
C TYR A 221 -1.64 -26.96 -7.36
N GLY A 222 -2.10 -26.07 -8.26
CA GLY A 222 -1.38 -25.73 -9.48
C GLY A 222 0.01 -25.18 -9.22
N ALA A 223 0.16 -24.28 -8.25
CA ALA A 223 1.47 -23.74 -7.85
C ALA A 223 2.45 -24.83 -7.39
N VAL A 224 2.05 -25.63 -6.40
CA VAL A 224 2.92 -26.63 -5.75
C VAL A 224 3.24 -27.80 -6.67
N TYR A 225 2.26 -28.31 -7.42
CA TYR A 225 2.44 -29.52 -8.24
C TYR A 225 2.73 -29.22 -9.71
N GLY A 226 2.29 -28.07 -10.23
CA GLY A 226 2.49 -27.69 -11.64
C GLY A 226 3.69 -26.78 -11.87
N PHE A 227 3.99 -25.89 -10.92
CA PHE A 227 5.03 -24.86 -11.06
C PHE A 227 6.19 -24.99 -10.05
N GLY A 228 6.21 -26.04 -9.21
CA GLY A 228 7.26 -26.23 -8.19
C GLY A 228 7.24 -25.20 -7.05
N GLY A 229 6.10 -24.56 -6.80
CA GLY A 229 5.97 -23.47 -5.84
C GLY A 229 6.22 -23.85 -4.37
N HIS A 230 6.68 -22.88 -3.58
CA HIS A 230 7.05 -23.00 -2.16
C HIS A 230 5.88 -22.67 -1.20
N LEU A 231 5.98 -23.11 0.06
CA LEU A 231 5.02 -22.83 1.14
C LEU A 231 4.65 -21.35 1.27
N THR A 232 5.68 -20.52 1.26
CA THR A 232 5.59 -19.08 1.53
C THR A 232 5.09 -18.30 0.31
N TYR A 233 5.44 -18.77 -0.90
CA TYR A 233 5.14 -18.13 -2.18
C TYR A 233 5.02 -19.20 -3.29
N ALA A 234 3.99 -19.09 -4.11
CA ALA A 234 4.01 -19.73 -5.42
C ALA A 234 5.03 -18.96 -6.27
N LEU A 235 6.21 -19.53 -6.53
CA LEU A 235 7.23 -18.92 -7.36
C LEU A 235 7.07 -19.50 -8.77
N VAL A 236 7.02 -18.64 -9.78
CA VAL A 236 7.25 -19.06 -11.17
C VAL A 236 8.67 -18.70 -11.51
N GLU A 237 9.46 -19.69 -11.91
CA GLU A 237 10.76 -19.44 -12.53
C GLU A 237 10.56 -18.68 -13.85
N THR A 238 11.19 -17.53 -13.97
CA THR A 238 11.19 -16.72 -15.20
C THR A 238 12.63 -16.49 -15.67
N PRO A 239 12.85 -16.11 -16.94
CA PRO A 239 14.18 -15.74 -17.43
C PRO A 239 14.83 -14.59 -16.66
N ASN A 240 14.02 -13.77 -15.98
CA ASN A 240 14.43 -12.65 -15.13
C ASN A 240 14.29 -13.01 -13.65
N ASP A 241 14.64 -14.24 -13.27
CA ASP A 241 14.57 -14.78 -11.91
C ASP A 241 13.14 -15.23 -11.51
N TRP A 242 12.82 -15.27 -10.22
CA TRP A 242 11.50 -15.73 -9.76
C TRP A 242 10.48 -14.59 -9.69
N LEU A 243 9.24 -14.86 -10.09
CA LEU A 243 8.10 -13.96 -9.85
C LEU A 243 7.16 -14.56 -8.79
N PRO A 244 6.68 -13.77 -7.81
CA PRO A 244 5.56 -14.18 -7.00
C PRO A 244 4.34 -14.40 -7.91
N PHE A 245 3.98 -15.65 -8.14
CA PHE A 245 2.77 -16.01 -8.85
C PHE A 245 1.59 -15.42 -8.06
N VAL A 246 0.89 -14.46 -8.67
CA VAL A 246 -0.40 -13.86 -8.24
C VAL A 246 -0.69 -14.01 -6.73
N SER A 247 0.16 -13.39 -5.89
CA SER A 247 0.20 -13.66 -4.45
C SER A 247 -1.13 -13.47 -3.73
N PHE A 248 -2.03 -12.65 -4.27
CA PHE A 248 -3.35 -12.43 -3.68
C PHE A 248 -4.25 -13.67 -3.76
N LEU A 249 -4.16 -14.50 -4.82
CA LEU A 249 -4.94 -15.73 -4.95
C LEU A 249 -4.51 -16.77 -3.92
N ALA A 250 -3.20 -16.87 -3.68
CA ALA A 250 -2.61 -17.75 -2.66
C ALA A 250 -3.10 -17.42 -1.24
N LYS A 251 -3.48 -16.17 -1.00
CA LYS A 251 -3.86 -15.65 0.33
C LYS A 251 -5.34 -15.23 0.41
N LEU A 252 -6.13 -15.47 -0.65
CA LEU A 252 -7.51 -15.02 -0.79
C LEU A 252 -8.42 -15.61 0.29
N SER A 253 -8.34 -16.93 0.51
CA SER A 253 -9.14 -17.62 1.53
C SER A 253 -8.86 -17.07 2.94
N THR A 254 -7.60 -16.87 3.31
CA THR A 254 -7.19 -16.28 4.61
C THR A 254 -7.74 -14.87 4.79
N PHE A 255 -7.67 -14.03 3.76
CA PHE A 255 -8.25 -12.68 3.78
C PHE A 255 -9.78 -12.74 3.94
N VAL A 256 -10.46 -13.61 3.20
CA VAL A 256 -11.92 -13.78 3.24
C VAL A 256 -12.38 -14.37 4.58
N VAL A 257 -11.61 -15.26 5.23
CA VAL A 257 -11.90 -15.69 6.61
C VAL A 257 -11.92 -14.49 7.55
N GLY A 258 -10.94 -13.59 7.44
CA GLY A 258 -10.94 -12.33 8.17
C GLY A 258 -12.24 -11.54 7.95
N MET A 259 -12.67 -11.40 6.69
CA MET A 259 -13.91 -10.71 6.34
C MET A 259 -15.16 -11.40 6.95
N ALA A 260 -15.28 -12.72 6.79
CA ALA A 260 -16.40 -13.51 7.31
C ALA A 260 -16.46 -13.48 8.85
N MET A 261 -15.31 -13.55 9.52
CA MET A 261 -15.22 -13.40 10.97
C MET A 261 -15.67 -12.01 11.43
N ALA A 262 -15.32 -10.95 10.70
CA ALA A 262 -15.76 -9.61 11.02
C ALA A 262 -17.26 -9.39 10.78
N ASP A 263 -17.81 -9.99 9.71
CA ASP A 263 -19.25 -9.93 9.42
C ASP A 263 -20.05 -10.64 10.52
N ALA A 264 -19.66 -11.86 10.89
CA ALA A 264 -20.20 -12.58 12.03
C ALA A 264 -20.03 -11.78 13.34
N TYR A 265 -18.88 -11.13 13.53
CA TYR A 265 -18.61 -10.31 14.70
C TYR A 265 -19.58 -9.13 14.83
N CYS A 266 -19.86 -8.45 13.70
CA CYS A 266 -20.84 -7.35 13.65
C CYS A 266 -22.24 -7.80 14.04
N ASP A 267 -22.62 -9.03 13.70
CA ASP A 267 -23.91 -9.64 14.06
C ASP A 267 -23.89 -10.32 15.44
N ARG A 268 -22.85 -10.09 16.26
CA ARG A 268 -22.65 -10.71 17.60
C ARG A 268 -22.64 -12.24 17.60
N ARG A 269 -22.19 -12.86 16.51
CA ARG A 269 -22.09 -14.33 16.33
C ARG A 269 -20.68 -14.75 15.92
N GLY A 270 -20.45 -16.06 15.91
CA GLY A 270 -19.21 -16.67 15.42
C GLY A 270 -18.13 -16.92 16.48
N PRO A 271 -16.92 -17.35 16.06
CA PRO A 271 -15.89 -17.89 16.96
C PRO A 271 -15.42 -16.92 18.02
N LEU A 272 -15.42 -15.62 17.70
CA LEU A 272 -15.01 -14.57 18.63
C LEU A 272 -15.94 -14.41 19.85
N PHE A 273 -17.12 -15.06 19.88
CA PHE A 273 -18.01 -15.09 21.05
C PHE A 273 -18.07 -16.46 21.73
N TRP A 274 -17.31 -17.44 21.27
CA TRP A 274 -17.22 -18.73 21.95
C TRP A 274 -16.58 -18.59 23.33
N ARG A 275 -16.83 -19.58 24.20
CA ARG A 275 -16.13 -19.71 25.48
C ARG A 275 -14.61 -19.77 25.24
N PRO A 276 -13.78 -19.10 26.05
CA PRO A 276 -12.32 -19.08 25.87
C PRO A 276 -11.69 -20.46 25.71
N GLN A 277 -12.13 -21.45 26.50
CA GLN A 277 -11.64 -22.83 26.44
C GLN A 277 -11.90 -23.47 25.07
N ARG A 278 -13.11 -23.31 24.52
CA ARG A 278 -13.45 -23.82 23.18
C ARG A 278 -12.63 -23.12 22.11
N LEU A 279 -12.40 -21.81 22.25
CA LEU A 279 -11.62 -21.04 21.29
C LEU A 279 -10.14 -21.48 21.27
N VAL A 280 -9.53 -21.69 22.43
CA VAL A 280 -8.16 -22.22 22.55
C VAL A 280 -8.09 -23.65 22.04
N LEU A 281 -9.03 -24.53 22.40
CA LEU A 281 -9.01 -25.93 21.98
C LEU A 281 -9.08 -26.07 20.45
N VAL A 282 -10.06 -25.41 19.82
CA VAL A 282 -10.19 -25.44 18.36
C VAL A 282 -9.02 -24.72 17.70
N GLY A 283 -8.56 -23.60 18.27
CA GLY A 283 -7.39 -22.88 17.76
C GLY A 283 -6.12 -23.73 17.78
N LEU A 284 -5.87 -24.43 18.89
CA LEU A 284 -4.73 -25.34 19.04
C LEU A 284 -4.83 -26.52 18.07
N LEU A 285 -6.02 -27.12 17.93
CA LEU A 285 -6.24 -28.20 16.96
C LEU A 285 -5.92 -27.75 15.53
N LEU A 286 -6.47 -26.61 15.10
CA LEU A 286 -6.22 -26.07 13.76
C LEU A 286 -4.74 -25.69 13.57
N TYR A 287 -4.12 -25.07 14.57
CA TYR A 287 -2.71 -24.71 14.52
C TYR A 287 -1.82 -25.95 14.43
N THR A 288 -2.04 -26.96 15.27
CA THR A 288 -1.29 -28.23 15.25
C THR A 288 -1.45 -28.94 13.91
N LEU A 289 -2.68 -29.02 13.37
CA LEU A 289 -2.91 -29.61 12.05
C LEU A 289 -2.18 -28.83 10.94
N GLY A 290 -2.26 -27.50 10.95
CA GLY A 290 -1.53 -26.65 10.02
C GLY A 290 -0.01 -26.77 10.15
N PHE A 291 0.48 -26.88 11.39
CA PHE A 291 1.89 -26.99 11.74
C PHE A 291 2.49 -28.35 11.34
N ILE A 292 1.71 -29.43 11.44
CA ILE A 292 2.13 -30.72 10.89
C ILE A 292 2.07 -30.69 9.36
N ALA A 293 0.99 -30.13 8.80
CA ALA A 293 0.75 -30.06 7.36
C ALA A 293 1.85 -29.31 6.60
N GLN A 294 2.38 -28.19 7.13
CA GLN A 294 3.46 -27.43 6.48
C GLN A 294 4.75 -28.23 6.22
N PHE A 295 4.92 -29.42 6.82
CA PHE A 295 6.07 -30.29 6.56
C PHE A 295 5.82 -31.33 5.45
N TYR A 296 4.66 -31.30 4.80
CA TYR A 296 4.30 -32.22 3.71
C TYR A 296 3.79 -31.42 2.51
N GLN A 297 4.11 -31.90 1.30
CA GLN A 297 3.74 -31.22 0.05
C GLN A 297 2.23 -30.98 -0.08
N LEU A 298 1.38 -31.95 0.30
CA LEU A 298 -0.08 -31.76 0.32
C LEU A 298 -0.50 -30.68 1.31
N GLY A 299 0.19 -30.59 2.45
CA GLY A 299 -0.14 -29.63 3.47
C GLY A 299 0.17 -28.19 3.08
N TRP A 300 1.16 -27.95 2.20
CA TRP A 300 1.46 -26.62 1.62
C TRP A 300 0.26 -25.99 0.89
N VAL A 301 -0.66 -26.82 0.41
CA VAL A 301 -1.90 -26.38 -0.25
C VAL A 301 -2.88 -25.75 0.75
N VAL A 302 -2.86 -26.14 2.03
CA VAL A 302 -3.91 -25.81 3.01
C VAL A 302 -3.42 -25.15 4.29
N CYS A 303 -2.15 -25.28 4.66
CA CYS A 303 -1.63 -24.83 5.96
C CYS A 303 -1.71 -23.32 6.16
N ASP A 304 -1.60 -22.51 5.10
CA ASP A 304 -1.68 -21.04 5.16
C ASP A 304 -3.05 -20.52 5.57
N LEU A 305 -4.07 -21.38 5.55
CA LEU A 305 -5.35 -21.09 6.17
C LEU A 305 -5.40 -21.57 7.63
N LEU A 306 -4.95 -22.80 7.88
CA LEU A 306 -5.04 -23.44 9.19
C LEU A 306 -4.20 -22.72 10.25
N LEU A 307 -2.96 -22.39 9.91
CA LEU A 307 -1.98 -21.75 10.79
C LEU A 307 -2.46 -20.38 11.32
N PRO A 308 -2.77 -19.37 10.48
CA PRO A 308 -3.18 -18.06 10.98
C PRO A 308 -4.52 -18.11 11.73
N VAL A 309 -5.46 -18.96 11.30
CA VAL A 309 -6.76 -19.10 11.98
C VAL A 309 -6.56 -19.69 13.37
N GLY A 310 -5.80 -20.79 13.48
CA GLY A 310 -5.49 -21.43 14.74
C GLY A 310 -4.74 -20.50 15.70
N LEU A 311 -3.69 -19.83 15.18
CA LEU A 311 -2.87 -18.89 15.93
C LEU A 311 -3.70 -17.70 16.43
N VAL A 312 -4.50 -17.06 15.57
CA VAL A 312 -5.36 -15.93 15.97
C VAL A 312 -6.40 -16.36 17.01
N MET A 313 -7.01 -17.53 16.89
CA MET A 313 -7.98 -18.02 17.89
C MET A 313 -7.35 -18.14 19.28
N GLY A 314 -6.15 -18.72 19.38
CA GLY A 314 -5.40 -18.81 20.64
C GLY A 314 -4.98 -17.43 21.17
N LEU A 315 -4.33 -16.62 20.34
CA LEU A 315 -3.80 -15.30 20.72
C LEU A 315 -4.91 -14.33 21.13
N VAL A 316 -6.10 -14.40 20.53
CA VAL A 316 -7.24 -13.56 20.91
C VAL A 316 -7.65 -13.79 22.36
N VAL A 317 -7.62 -15.03 22.87
CA VAL A 317 -7.95 -15.31 24.28
C VAL A 317 -6.94 -14.66 25.21
N VAL A 318 -5.64 -14.85 24.92
CA VAL A 318 -4.54 -14.27 25.70
C VAL A 318 -4.62 -12.73 25.68
N LEU A 319 -4.72 -12.13 24.49
CA LEU A 319 -4.76 -10.68 24.33
C LEU A 319 -6.02 -10.05 24.93
N ARG A 320 -7.18 -10.71 24.89
CA ARG A 320 -8.38 -10.25 25.60
C ARG A 320 -8.19 -10.26 27.10
N SER A 321 -7.47 -11.25 27.64
CA SER A 321 -7.14 -11.29 29.06
C SER A 321 -6.18 -10.15 29.43
N LEU A 322 -5.09 -9.99 28.69
CA LEU A 322 -4.08 -8.95 28.92
C LEU A 322 -4.67 -7.53 28.79
N THR A 323 -5.54 -7.30 27.81
CA THR A 323 -6.18 -6.00 27.57
C THR A 323 -7.31 -5.66 28.55
N ARG A 324 -7.59 -6.52 29.55
CA ARG A 324 -8.38 -6.13 30.72
C ARG A 324 -7.67 -5.03 31.53
N SER A 325 -6.33 -5.05 31.53
CA SER A 325 -5.55 -3.96 32.11
C SER A 325 -5.63 -2.71 31.22
N PRO A 326 -6.04 -1.54 31.75
CA PRO A 326 -6.13 -0.32 30.97
C PRO A 326 -4.77 0.18 30.47
N VAL A 327 -3.70 -0.07 31.25
CA VAL A 327 -2.32 0.29 30.90
C VAL A 327 -1.86 -0.52 29.68
N VAL A 328 -2.01 -1.85 29.73
CA VAL A 328 -1.66 -2.73 28.62
C VAL A 328 -2.51 -2.41 27.37
N SER A 329 -3.80 -2.17 27.55
CA SER A 329 -4.70 -1.78 26.46
C SER A 329 -4.32 -0.42 25.84
N ALA A 330 -3.87 0.55 26.62
CA ALA A 330 -3.36 1.82 26.10
C ALA A 330 -2.03 1.64 25.36
N ALA A 331 -1.11 0.87 25.93
CA ALA A 331 0.18 0.55 25.31
C ALA A 331 0.00 -0.16 23.96
N LEU A 332 -0.77 -1.26 23.91
CA LEU A 332 -1.01 -2.00 22.67
C LEU A 332 -1.69 -1.16 21.60
N ARG A 333 -2.62 -0.26 21.97
CA ARG A 333 -3.22 0.67 21.00
C ARG A 333 -2.22 1.66 20.45
N ARG A 334 -1.34 2.20 21.30
CA ARG A 334 -0.29 3.14 20.88
C ARG A 334 0.72 2.44 19.98
N LEU A 335 1.21 1.27 20.38
CA LEU A 335 2.18 0.48 19.61
C LEU A 335 1.59 -0.03 18.29
N GLY A 336 0.36 -0.55 18.30
CA GLY A 336 -0.29 -1.09 17.10
C GLY A 336 -0.55 -0.03 16.02
N ALA A 337 -0.69 1.24 16.38
CA ALA A 337 -0.78 2.34 15.43
C ALA A 337 0.46 2.46 14.52
N HIS A 338 1.62 2.03 15.02
CA HIS A 338 2.92 2.09 14.33
C HIS A 338 3.33 0.76 13.69
N SER A 339 2.54 -0.31 13.84
CA SER A 339 2.88 -1.66 13.38
C SER A 339 3.13 -1.76 11.86
N TYR A 340 2.44 -0.95 11.05
CA TYR A 340 2.63 -0.94 9.60
C TYR A 340 3.97 -0.29 9.21
N SER A 341 4.29 0.88 9.75
CA SER A 341 5.57 1.54 9.53
C SER A 341 6.73 0.72 10.10
N TYR A 342 6.52 0.06 11.24
CA TYR A 342 7.47 -0.93 11.78
C TYR A 342 7.72 -2.08 10.80
N PHE A 343 6.65 -2.67 10.24
CA PHE A 343 6.76 -3.69 9.21
C PHE A 343 7.47 -3.18 7.95
N LEU A 344 7.38 -1.89 7.60
CA LEU A 344 8.11 -1.37 6.45
C LEU A 344 9.60 -1.15 6.72
N ILE A 345 9.98 -0.87 7.97
CA ILE A 345 11.35 -0.48 8.36
C ILE A 345 12.19 -1.68 8.83
N HIS A 346 11.58 -2.73 9.41
CA HIS A 346 12.33 -3.80 10.11
C HIS A 346 13.44 -4.44 9.26
N GLY A 347 13.18 -4.75 7.98
CA GLY A 347 14.15 -5.40 7.10
C GLY A 347 15.47 -4.62 7.00
N PHE A 348 15.38 -3.30 6.88
CA PHE A 348 16.54 -2.41 6.83
C PHE A 348 17.33 -2.41 8.15
N VAL A 349 16.63 -2.33 9.29
CA VAL A 349 17.29 -2.30 10.60
C VAL A 349 18.01 -3.62 10.85
N ILE A 350 17.36 -4.74 10.56
CA ILE A 350 17.93 -6.08 10.71
C ILE A 350 19.17 -6.23 9.85
N ASP A 351 19.04 -5.96 8.55
CA ASP A 351 20.11 -6.12 7.58
C ASP A 351 21.34 -5.29 7.95
N ARG A 352 21.17 -3.99 8.23
CA ARG A 352 22.31 -3.14 8.63
C ARG A 352 22.90 -3.52 9.97
N THR A 353 22.08 -3.89 10.96
CA THR A 353 22.58 -4.30 12.28
C THR A 353 23.37 -5.60 12.18
N ILE A 354 22.88 -6.58 11.43
CA ILE A 354 23.53 -7.87 11.29
C ILE A 354 24.83 -7.74 10.49
N ASN A 355 24.78 -7.10 9.33
CA ASN A 355 25.93 -7.02 8.42
C ASN A 355 27.03 -6.05 8.89
N LEU A 356 26.67 -4.95 9.57
CA LEU A 356 27.66 -3.95 9.99
C LEU A 356 28.16 -4.13 11.43
N TRP A 357 27.34 -4.67 12.33
CA TRP A 357 27.69 -4.74 13.76
C TRP A 357 27.81 -6.16 14.30
N VAL A 358 26.84 -7.04 14.00
CA VAL A 358 26.83 -8.42 14.51
C VAL A 358 27.95 -9.25 13.88
N GLN A 359 28.05 -9.26 12.54
CA GLN A 359 29.12 -9.93 11.77
C GLN A 359 29.36 -11.38 12.22
N GLY A 360 28.28 -12.17 12.34
CA GLY A 360 28.35 -13.58 12.78
C GLY A 360 28.66 -13.79 14.26
N ASN A 361 28.87 -12.74 15.06
CA ASN A 361 29.13 -12.88 16.50
C ASN A 361 27.84 -13.12 17.29
N LEU A 362 27.72 -14.31 17.90
CA LEU A 362 26.54 -14.73 18.65
C LEU A 362 26.19 -13.82 19.85
N PHE A 363 27.18 -13.35 20.60
CA PHE A 363 26.93 -12.44 21.73
C PHE A 363 26.34 -11.11 21.25
N ARG A 364 26.93 -10.53 20.19
CA ARG A 364 26.40 -9.30 19.58
C ARG A 364 25.01 -9.52 19.01
N TYR A 365 24.71 -10.69 18.44
CA TYR A 365 23.38 -11.03 17.95
C TYR A 365 22.34 -10.93 19.08
N TRP A 366 22.54 -11.64 20.19
CA TRP A 366 21.61 -11.61 21.32
C TRP A 366 21.46 -10.22 21.95
N LEU A 367 22.56 -9.48 22.07
CA LEU A 367 22.52 -8.09 22.54
C LEU A 367 21.77 -7.16 21.57
N SER A 368 21.87 -7.42 20.27
CA SER A 368 21.28 -6.60 19.22
C SER A 368 19.78 -6.79 19.05
N LEU A 369 19.20 -7.96 19.36
CA LEU A 369 17.76 -8.21 19.22
C LEU A 369 16.86 -7.18 19.92
N PRO A 370 17.01 -6.90 21.24
CA PRO A 370 16.21 -5.87 21.89
C PRO A 370 16.45 -4.47 21.30
N LEU A 371 17.69 -4.18 20.87
CA LEU A 371 18.03 -2.92 20.21
C LEU A 371 17.36 -2.78 18.85
N MET A 372 17.30 -3.84 18.05
CA MET A 372 16.57 -3.87 16.78
C MET A 372 15.08 -3.68 17.00
N LEU A 373 14.49 -4.34 18.00
CA LEU A 373 13.07 -4.20 18.34
C LEU A 373 12.71 -2.76 18.72
N VAL A 374 13.45 -2.18 19.66
CA VAL A 374 13.21 -0.83 20.18
C VAL A 374 13.58 0.23 19.13
N GLY A 375 14.70 0.06 18.44
CA GLY A 375 15.17 0.94 17.37
C GLY A 375 14.19 1.00 16.21
N THR A 376 13.72 -0.14 15.72
CA THR A 376 12.70 -0.19 14.65
C THR A 376 11.40 0.49 15.08
N LEU A 377 10.98 0.32 16.33
CA LEU A 377 9.80 0.99 16.88
C LEU A 377 9.99 2.50 16.96
N ALA A 378 11.13 2.98 17.44
CA ALA A 378 11.45 4.40 17.50
C ALA A 378 11.43 5.03 16.10
N LEU A 379 12.07 4.38 15.12
CA LEU A 379 12.07 4.81 13.73
C LEU A 379 10.66 4.81 13.13
N ALA A 380 9.83 3.81 13.42
CA ALA A 380 8.44 3.77 12.98
C ALA A 380 7.61 4.93 13.54
N MET A 381 7.80 5.27 14.82
CA MET A 381 7.16 6.43 15.45
C MET A 381 7.60 7.75 14.80
N ILE A 382 8.90 7.89 14.50
CA ILE A 382 9.44 9.07 13.81
C ILE A 382 8.85 9.18 12.40
N ALA A 383 8.85 8.09 11.62
CA ALA A 383 8.30 8.07 10.27
C ALA A 383 6.81 8.44 10.26
N ASP A 384 6.02 7.89 11.19
CA ASP A 384 4.60 8.25 11.32
C ASP A 384 4.37 9.69 11.75
N GLY A 385 5.27 10.25 12.58
CA GLY A 385 5.25 11.65 12.99
C GLY A 385 5.60 12.62 11.86
N ILE A 386 6.54 12.24 10.99
CA ILE A 386 6.98 13.04 9.82
C ILE A 386 5.98 12.93 8.65
N ARG A 387 5.25 11.82 8.52
CA ARG A 387 4.31 11.57 7.41
C ARG A 387 3.40 12.76 7.05
N PRO A 388 2.72 13.44 8.01
CA PRO A 388 1.85 14.57 7.66
C PRO A 388 2.59 15.76 7.06
N PHE A 389 3.86 15.96 7.43
CA PHE A 389 4.71 17.00 6.84
C PHE A 389 5.02 16.67 5.40
N ILE A 390 5.52 15.45 5.14
CA ILE A 390 5.80 14.94 3.79
C ILE A 390 4.55 15.03 2.89
N GLN A 391 3.40 14.60 3.40
CA GLN A 391 2.12 14.70 2.69
C GLN A 391 1.80 16.13 2.24
N ARG A 392 1.95 17.11 3.15
CA ARG A 392 1.71 18.52 2.83
C ARG A 392 2.71 19.03 1.81
N SER A 393 4.00 18.74 1.99
CA SER A 393 5.06 19.18 1.08
C SER A 393 4.85 18.66 -0.34
N VAL A 394 4.48 17.38 -0.49
CA VAL A 394 4.16 16.80 -1.81
C VAL A 394 2.94 17.45 -2.44
N LEU A 395 1.88 17.68 -1.65
CA LEU A 395 0.67 18.34 -2.17
C LEU A 395 0.94 19.80 -2.56
N HIS A 396 1.79 20.51 -1.82
CA HIS A 396 2.24 21.84 -2.20
C HIS A 396 3.06 21.82 -3.48
N LEU A 397 4.08 20.96 -3.55
CA LEU A 397 4.91 20.80 -4.74
C LEU A 397 4.07 20.43 -5.97
N TRP A 398 3.09 19.53 -5.82
CA TRP A 398 2.18 19.16 -6.90
C TRP A 398 1.37 20.34 -7.39
N ARG A 399 0.83 21.17 -6.48
CA ARG A 399 0.09 22.39 -6.85
C ARG A 399 0.98 23.42 -7.52
N ASP A 400 2.22 23.56 -7.06
CA ASP A 400 3.19 24.49 -7.66
C ASP A 400 3.57 24.03 -9.07
N ILE A 401 3.78 22.72 -9.28
CA ILE A 401 4.01 22.13 -10.61
C ILE A 401 2.78 22.34 -11.51
N ASP A 402 1.58 22.03 -11.03
CA ASP A 402 0.32 22.22 -11.76
C ASP A 402 0.13 23.68 -12.17
N HIS A 403 0.42 24.61 -11.25
CA HIS A 403 0.40 26.05 -11.52
C HIS A 403 1.47 26.47 -12.54
N LEU A 404 2.69 25.95 -12.46
CA LEU A 404 3.75 26.24 -13.44
C LEU A 404 3.43 25.67 -14.83
N LEU A 405 2.82 24.49 -14.89
CA LEU A 405 2.35 23.87 -16.14
C LEU A 405 1.17 24.67 -16.73
N ALA A 406 0.26 25.14 -15.89
CA ALA A 406 -0.83 26.03 -16.33
C ALA A 406 -0.33 27.42 -16.76
N LEU A 407 0.73 27.94 -16.13
CA LEU A 407 1.40 29.20 -16.48
C LEU A 407 2.34 29.10 -17.68
N ASN A 408 2.61 27.90 -18.20
CA ASN A 408 3.29 27.70 -19.47
C ASN A 408 2.25 27.42 -20.55
N PRO A 409 1.56 28.45 -21.09
CA PRO A 409 0.76 28.32 -22.30
C PRO A 409 1.67 28.17 -23.53
N GLY A 410 2.74 27.38 -23.44
CA GLY A 410 3.75 27.19 -24.50
C GLY A 410 3.24 26.47 -25.75
N THR A 411 1.93 26.24 -25.84
CA THR A 411 1.20 25.88 -27.06
C THR A 411 -0.09 26.70 -27.26
N ASP A 412 -0.30 27.79 -26.53
CA ASP A 412 -0.94 28.96 -27.13
C ASP A 412 0.14 29.64 -27.97
N LEU A 413 0.41 29.07 -29.15
CA LEU A 413 0.55 29.92 -30.33
C LEU A 413 -0.48 31.02 -30.13
N CYS A 414 -0.10 32.31 -30.14
CA CYS A 414 -1.04 33.41 -30.14
C CYS A 414 -2.12 33.13 -31.20
N ARG A 415 -3.18 32.40 -30.83
CA ARG A 415 -4.37 32.19 -31.62
C ARG A 415 -5.00 33.54 -31.47
N TRP A 416 -4.62 34.42 -32.39
CA TRP A 416 -5.35 35.65 -32.62
C TRP A 416 -6.83 35.26 -32.59
N MET A 417 -7.55 35.74 -31.58
CA MET A 417 -8.97 35.51 -31.44
C MET A 417 -9.65 36.57 -32.31
N PRO A 418 -10.35 36.17 -33.39
CA PRO A 418 -11.06 37.12 -34.23
C PRO A 418 -12.07 37.91 -33.39
N VAL A 419 -12.04 39.24 -33.46
CA VAL A 419 -13.07 40.09 -32.85
C VAL A 419 -14.10 40.46 -33.92
N VAL A 420 -15.35 40.71 -33.52
CA VAL A 420 -16.38 41.24 -34.44
C VAL A 420 -15.84 42.49 -35.15
N GLY A 421 -15.90 42.49 -36.48
CA GLY A 421 -15.34 43.51 -37.35
C GLY A 421 -13.95 43.19 -37.93
N ASP A 422 -13.24 42.18 -37.42
CA ASP A 422 -11.97 41.76 -38.00
C ASP A 422 -12.15 41.22 -39.42
N ARG A 423 -11.19 41.55 -40.29
CA ARG A 423 -11.09 40.99 -41.63
C ARG A 423 -10.28 39.71 -41.62
N VAL A 424 -10.88 38.64 -42.12
CA VAL A 424 -10.38 37.28 -42.01
C VAL A 424 -10.42 36.61 -43.38
N SER A 425 -9.51 35.67 -43.61
CA SER A 425 -9.54 34.80 -44.79
C SER A 425 -9.98 33.40 -44.39
N TYR A 426 -10.87 32.82 -45.19
CA TYR A 426 -11.40 31.47 -45.02
C TYR A 426 -11.23 30.68 -46.33
N GLN A 427 -10.57 29.52 -46.27
CA GLN A 427 -10.36 28.62 -47.41
C GLN A 427 -9.89 29.30 -48.72
N ARG A 428 -8.92 30.22 -48.63
CA ARG A 428 -8.34 31.00 -49.74
C ARG A 428 -9.24 32.10 -50.35
N SER A 429 -10.49 32.24 -49.93
CA SER A 429 -11.29 33.43 -50.26
C SER A 429 -10.84 34.60 -49.37
N ARG A 430 -10.50 35.72 -50.01
CA ARG A 430 -10.14 36.96 -49.31
C ARG A 430 -11.41 37.72 -48.90
N ASP A 431 -11.32 38.49 -47.82
CA ASP A 431 -12.33 39.46 -47.37
C ASP A 431 -13.64 38.94 -46.75
N TRP A 432 -13.52 38.10 -45.72
CA TRP A 432 -14.61 37.85 -44.78
C TRP A 432 -14.52 38.82 -43.59
N ILE A 433 -15.67 39.19 -43.02
CA ILE A 433 -15.76 39.99 -41.80
C ILE A 433 -16.45 39.15 -40.72
N VAL A 434 -15.89 39.11 -39.52
CA VAL A 434 -16.52 38.43 -38.39
C VAL A 434 -17.70 39.27 -37.92
N LEU A 435 -18.91 38.73 -37.96
CA LEU A 435 -20.11 39.43 -37.49
C LEU A 435 -20.43 39.11 -36.03
N GLN A 436 -20.23 37.85 -35.64
CA GLN A 436 -20.65 37.35 -34.34
C GLN A 436 -19.77 36.17 -33.94
N VAL A 437 -19.44 36.11 -32.65
CA VAL A 437 -18.61 35.04 -32.06
C VAL A 437 -19.50 34.27 -31.09
N GLU A 438 -19.65 32.96 -31.31
CA GLU A 438 -20.43 32.11 -30.39
C GLU A 438 -19.65 30.84 -30.05
N THR A 439 -19.58 30.55 -28.74
CA THR A 439 -18.93 29.34 -28.25
C THR A 439 -19.95 28.21 -28.17
N LEU A 440 -19.86 27.22 -29.07
CA LEU A 440 -20.67 26.01 -28.99
C LEU A 440 -20.01 25.03 -28.02
N LEU A 441 -20.82 24.48 -27.10
CA LEU A 441 -20.35 23.79 -25.90
C LEU A 441 -19.55 22.49 -26.13
N ASP A 442 -19.53 21.93 -27.34
CA ASP A 442 -18.95 20.60 -27.61
C ASP A 442 -17.84 20.54 -28.68
N ASP A 443 -17.55 21.62 -29.45
CA ASP A 443 -16.60 21.56 -30.58
C ASP A 443 -15.58 22.72 -30.64
N GLY A 444 -15.48 23.51 -29.56
CA GLY A 444 -14.64 24.71 -29.48
C GLY A 444 -15.34 25.98 -29.99
N GLU A 445 -14.57 27.04 -30.22
CA GLU A 445 -15.12 28.34 -30.65
C GLU A 445 -15.46 28.36 -32.15
N THR A 446 -16.71 28.69 -32.47
CA THR A 446 -17.21 28.87 -33.83
C THR A 446 -17.59 30.32 -34.10
N TYR A 447 -17.20 30.83 -35.25
CA TYR A 447 -17.34 32.23 -35.62
C TYR A 447 -18.32 32.34 -36.78
N LEU A 448 -19.33 33.20 -36.67
CA LEU A 448 -20.19 33.55 -37.79
C LEU A 448 -19.53 34.66 -38.60
N CYS A 449 -19.04 34.29 -39.78
CA CYS A 449 -18.39 35.22 -40.70
C CYS A 449 -19.34 35.55 -41.87
N GLN A 450 -19.34 36.80 -42.32
CA GLN A 450 -20.04 37.25 -43.52
C GLN A 450 -19.04 37.69 -44.58
N ILE A 451 -19.31 37.39 -45.85
CA ILE A 451 -18.51 37.92 -46.95
C ILE A 451 -18.66 39.45 -46.95
N SER A 452 -17.58 40.19 -47.21
CA SER A 452 -17.57 41.66 -47.26
C SER A 452 -18.63 42.30 -48.17
N ASN A 453 -19.18 41.57 -49.15
CA ASN A 453 -20.26 42.00 -50.02
C ASN A 453 -21.68 41.83 -49.43
N GLY A 454 -21.80 41.30 -48.20
CA GLY A 454 -23.04 41.17 -47.45
C GLY A 454 -23.95 40.00 -47.84
N GLN A 455 -23.61 39.20 -48.86
CA GLN A 455 -24.57 38.27 -49.47
C GLN A 455 -24.56 36.83 -48.90
N GLN A 456 -23.54 36.42 -48.15
CA GLN A 456 -23.46 35.06 -47.58
C GLN A 456 -22.86 35.07 -46.17
N THR A 457 -23.43 34.26 -45.27
CA THR A 457 -22.91 33.99 -43.92
C THR A 457 -22.50 32.52 -43.78
N LEU A 458 -21.42 32.27 -43.03
CA LEU A 458 -20.88 30.93 -42.78
C LEU A 458 -20.37 30.82 -41.34
N TRP A 459 -20.69 29.70 -40.69
CA TRP A 459 -20.06 29.31 -39.44
C TRP A 459 -18.70 28.66 -39.72
N ALA A 460 -17.63 29.29 -39.24
CA ALA A 460 -16.25 28.83 -39.40
C ALA A 460 -15.63 28.53 -38.03
N ASN A 461 -14.97 27.38 -37.92
CA ASN A 461 -14.15 27.08 -36.75
C ASN A 461 -12.93 28.03 -36.71
N ALA A 462 -12.56 28.51 -35.51
CA ALA A 462 -11.44 29.43 -35.26
C ALA A 462 -10.17 29.02 -36.02
N ASP A 463 -9.88 27.73 -36.04
CA ASP A 463 -8.64 27.14 -36.56
C ASP A 463 -8.49 27.30 -38.08
N ARG A 464 -9.59 27.62 -38.77
CA ARG A 464 -9.61 27.82 -40.23
C ARG A 464 -9.57 29.29 -40.64
N LEU A 465 -9.62 30.22 -39.69
CA LEU A 465 -9.54 31.65 -39.95
C LEU A 465 -8.09 32.12 -39.89
N ARG A 466 -7.67 32.93 -40.85
CA ARG A 466 -6.39 33.64 -40.80
C ARG A 466 -6.62 35.13 -40.92
N ARG A 467 -6.00 35.92 -40.03
CA ARG A 467 -6.05 37.38 -40.06
C ARG A 467 -5.51 37.88 -41.40
N LEU A 468 -6.28 38.72 -42.07
CA LEU A 468 -5.75 39.53 -43.16
C LEU A 468 -4.99 40.67 -42.50
N GLU A 469 -3.66 40.60 -42.46
CA GLU A 469 -2.85 41.73 -42.03
C GLU A 469 -3.25 42.93 -42.87
N ALA A 470 -3.59 44.04 -42.21
CA ALA A 470 -3.88 45.28 -42.90
C ALA A 470 -2.66 45.60 -43.76
N GLU A 471 -2.80 45.43 -45.07
CA GLU A 471 -1.78 45.75 -46.04
C GLU A 471 -1.40 47.20 -45.80
N LYS A 472 -0.26 47.43 -45.13
CA LYS A 472 0.22 48.77 -44.77
C LYS A 472 0.35 49.53 -46.08
N THR A 473 -0.68 50.28 -46.42
CA THR A 473 -0.69 51.08 -47.63
C THR A 473 0.23 52.25 -47.34
N THR A 474 1.50 52.10 -47.70
CA THR A 474 2.54 53.12 -47.60
C THR A 474 2.19 54.25 -48.59
N ARG A 475 1.14 55.02 -48.31
CA ARG A 475 0.86 56.28 -48.99
C ARG A 475 1.81 57.32 -48.41
N THR A 476 2.91 57.54 -49.12
CA THR A 476 3.77 58.73 -48.99
C THR A 476 2.90 59.98 -49.12
N SER A 477 2.62 60.63 -47.99
CA SER A 477 1.97 61.94 -47.94
C SER A 477 2.99 63.02 -48.31
N ALA A 478 2.71 63.74 -49.40
CA ALA A 478 3.51 64.84 -49.93
C ALA A 478 3.20 66.19 -49.26
N TYR A 479 3.21 66.24 -47.93
CA TYR A 479 3.12 67.50 -47.19
C TYR A 479 4.31 67.70 -46.27
N ALA A 480 4.96 68.84 -46.48
CA ALA A 480 6.18 69.28 -45.81
C ALA A 480 6.00 69.41 -44.29
N SER A 481 7.06 69.05 -43.57
CA SER A 481 7.21 69.22 -42.13
C SER A 481 7.07 70.68 -41.72
N ILE A 482 6.05 71.00 -40.91
CA ILE A 482 6.08 72.23 -40.11
C ILE A 482 7.00 71.97 -38.92
N LYS A 483 8.16 72.62 -38.94
CA LYS A 483 9.02 72.79 -37.78
C LYS A 483 8.37 73.80 -36.83
N THR A 484 8.26 73.46 -35.56
CA THR A 484 8.30 74.47 -34.51
C THR A 484 9.29 74.03 -33.43
N VAL A 485 10.36 74.82 -33.36
CA VAL A 485 11.36 75.01 -32.29
C VAL A 485 10.82 76.28 -31.58
N VAL A 486 10.58 76.36 -30.27
CA VAL A 486 11.35 76.06 -29.04
C VAL A 486 10.37 75.57 -27.97
#